data_AF-T0GSH0-F1
#
_entry.id   AF-T0GSH0-F1
#
_cell.length_a   1.000
_cell.length_b   1.000
_cell.length_c   1.000
_cell.angle_alpha   90.00
_cell.angle_beta   90.00
_cell.angle_gamma   90.00
#
_symmetry.space_group_name_H-M   'P 1'
#
loop_
_entity.id
_entity.type
_entity.pdbx_description
1 polymer ?
#
loop_
_entity_poly.entity_id
_entity_poly.type
_entity_poly.pdbx_seq_one_letter_code
_entity_poly.pdbx_strand_id
1 'polypeptide(L)'
;MTGTVQVNCTLLLALAGSFTVDLSAGGSGAFSQRRLRRGTDSLAYNLYTDAARTQIWGDGTGGSTRVTRNFAALLNFTDTMTVYARLPARQNVSAGSYSDTMIVTVTY
;
A
#
# COMPACT_ATOMS: atom_id res chain seq x y z
N MET A 1 -6.88 11.39 0.93
CA MET A 1 -7.57 10.21 1.46
C MET A 1 -6.53 9.35 2.16
N THR A 2 -6.89 8.72 3.27
CA THR A 2 -6.03 7.84 4.05
C THR A 2 -6.74 6.52 4.30
N GLY A 3 -5.97 5.44 4.34
CA GLY A 3 -6.41 4.13 4.79
C GLY A 3 -5.39 3.55 5.78
N THR A 4 -5.67 2.39 6.34
CA THR A 4 -4.77 1.74 7.31
C THR A 4 -4.60 0.27 6.99
N VAL A 5 -3.37 -0.21 7.10
CA VAL A 5 -3.05 -1.65 7.15
C VAL A 5 -2.62 -1.95 8.58
N GLN A 6 -3.31 -2.87 9.23
CA GLN A 6 -2.96 -3.32 10.58
C GLN A 6 -2.44 -4.75 10.52
N VAL A 7 -1.28 -4.99 11.13
CA VAL A 7 -0.69 -6.32 11.27
C VAL A 7 -0.67 -6.66 12.75
N ASN A 8 -1.26 -7.82 13.08
CA ASN A 8 -1.30 -8.36 14.44
C ASN A 8 -0.46 -9.63 14.49
N CYS A 9 0.58 -9.62 15.30
CA CYS A 9 1.47 -10.75 15.53
C CYS A 9 1.21 -11.34 16.92
N THR A 10 1.12 -12.66 17.01
CA THR A 10 1.07 -13.42 18.26
C THR A 10 2.32 -14.26 18.39
N LEU A 11 2.99 -14.21 19.53
CA LEU A 11 4.30 -14.82 19.76
C LEU A 11 4.20 -15.87 20.85
N LEU A 12 4.79 -17.05 20.60
CA LEU A 12 4.84 -18.13 21.58
C LEU A 12 6.22 -18.31 22.21
N LEU A 13 7.30 -18.11 21.43
CA LEU A 13 8.70 -18.33 21.85
C LEU A 13 9.69 -17.27 21.34
N ALA A 14 9.24 -16.29 20.55
CA ALA A 14 10.12 -15.30 19.93
C ALA A 14 10.01 -13.95 20.66
N LEU A 15 11.17 -13.38 21.05
CA LEU A 15 11.27 -12.06 21.69
C LEU A 15 11.37 -10.90 20.67
N ALA A 16 11.67 -11.23 19.42
CA ALA A 16 11.81 -10.27 18.33
C ALA A 16 11.49 -10.93 16.98
N GLY A 17 11.13 -10.11 16.02
CA GLY A 17 10.84 -10.53 14.65
C GLY A 17 10.79 -9.34 13.71
N SER A 18 10.56 -9.63 12.44
CA SER A 18 10.29 -8.62 11.45
C SER A 18 9.21 -9.10 10.49
N PHE A 19 8.50 -8.15 9.91
CA PHE A 19 7.64 -8.43 8.77
C PHE A 19 7.75 -7.31 7.76
N THR A 20 7.41 -7.66 6.53
CA THR A 20 7.39 -6.79 5.38
C THR A 20 6.00 -6.78 4.81
N VAL A 21 5.51 -5.59 4.44
CA VAL A 21 4.24 -5.39 3.77
C VAL A 21 4.49 -4.73 2.42
N ASP A 22 4.19 -5.48 1.36
CA ASP A 22 4.24 -5.01 -0.01
C ASP A 22 2.82 -4.81 -0.55
N LEU A 23 2.62 -3.72 -1.29
CA LEU A 23 1.40 -3.48 -2.05
C LEU A 23 1.67 -3.80 -3.52
N SER A 24 0.76 -4.49 -4.22
CA SER A 24 0.93 -4.75 -5.66
C SER A 24 0.79 -3.48 -6.51
N ALA A 25 1.12 -3.56 -7.80
CA ALA A 25 0.90 -2.47 -8.74
C ALA A 25 -0.59 -2.29 -9.14
N GLY A 26 -1.51 -3.01 -8.49
CA GLY A 26 -2.91 -3.11 -8.88
C GLY A 26 -3.08 -3.67 -10.29
N GLY A 27 -4.24 -3.42 -10.91
CA GLY A 27 -4.53 -3.80 -12.29
C GLY A 27 -3.76 -3.00 -13.36
N SER A 28 -2.92 -2.05 -12.94
CA SER A 28 -2.08 -1.25 -13.85
C SER A 28 -0.77 -1.93 -14.24
N GLY A 29 -0.24 -2.82 -13.39
CA GLY A 29 1.08 -3.44 -13.57
C GLY A 29 2.27 -2.50 -13.37
N ALA A 30 2.07 -1.22 -13.00
CA ALA A 30 3.14 -0.27 -12.73
C ALA A 30 2.97 0.51 -11.42
N PHE A 31 4.04 0.61 -10.63
CA PHE A 31 4.03 1.35 -9.36
C PHE A 31 4.08 2.87 -9.53
N SER A 32 4.80 3.36 -10.54
CA SER A 32 4.97 4.79 -10.80
C SER A 32 3.62 5.50 -11.00
N GLN A 33 2.65 4.81 -11.59
CA GLN A 33 1.30 5.31 -11.79
C GLN A 33 0.28 4.16 -11.84
N ARG A 34 -0.43 3.96 -10.72
CA ARG A 34 -1.57 3.05 -10.67
C ARG A 34 -2.80 3.67 -11.32
N ARG A 35 -3.76 2.84 -11.74
CA ARG A 35 -4.97 3.30 -12.43
C ARG A 35 -6.23 2.62 -11.91
N LEU A 36 -7.17 3.42 -11.42
CA LEU A 36 -8.55 2.98 -11.24
C LEU A 36 -9.20 2.86 -12.63
N ARG A 37 -10.04 1.86 -12.85
CA ARG A 37 -10.69 1.60 -14.14
C ARG A 37 -12.21 1.67 -14.04
N ARG A 38 -12.83 2.10 -15.14
CA ARG A 38 -14.27 2.02 -15.43
C ARG A 38 -14.45 1.80 -16.93
N GLY A 39 -14.67 0.55 -17.34
CA GLY A 39 -14.70 0.21 -18.78
C GLY A 39 -13.37 0.60 -19.46
N THR A 40 -13.44 1.46 -20.46
CA THR A 40 -12.27 2.01 -21.17
C THR A 40 -11.63 3.22 -20.47
N ASP A 41 -12.35 3.86 -19.54
CA ASP A 41 -11.85 5.04 -18.85
C ASP A 41 -10.92 4.64 -17.70
N SER A 42 -9.92 5.47 -17.43
CA SER A 42 -8.99 5.25 -16.32
C SER A 42 -8.60 6.53 -15.59
N LEU A 43 -8.51 6.43 -14.27
CA LEU A 43 -8.05 7.50 -13.40
C LEU A 43 -6.72 7.10 -12.77
N ALA A 44 -5.69 7.91 -13.03
CA ALA A 44 -4.41 7.80 -12.36
C ALA A 44 -4.54 8.07 -10.86
N TYR A 45 -3.91 7.22 -10.06
CA TYR A 45 -3.77 7.39 -8.63
C TYR A 45 -2.44 6.81 -8.16
N ASN A 46 -2.07 7.08 -6.91
CA ASN A 46 -1.02 6.31 -6.27
C ASN A 46 -1.19 6.23 -4.75
N LEU A 47 -0.45 5.30 -4.13
CA LEU A 47 -0.45 5.00 -2.70
C LEU A 47 0.96 5.23 -2.16
N TYR A 48 1.04 5.89 -1.00
CA TYR A 48 2.29 6.35 -0.42
C TYR A 48 2.41 5.94 1.05
N THR A 49 3.64 5.78 1.51
CA THR A 49 3.95 5.44 2.91
C THR A 49 3.99 6.66 3.83
N ASP A 50 4.08 7.87 3.27
CA ASP A 50 4.21 9.13 4.00
C ASP A 50 3.17 10.19 3.61
N ALA A 51 2.88 11.10 4.54
CA ALA A 51 1.86 12.15 4.36
C ALA A 51 2.25 13.19 3.29
N ALA A 52 3.55 13.41 3.08
CA ALA A 52 4.06 14.29 2.03
C ALA A 52 4.01 13.61 0.64
N ARG A 53 3.75 12.30 0.59
CA ARG A 53 3.58 11.48 -0.61
C ARG A 53 4.83 11.47 -1.47
N THR A 54 5.96 11.26 -0.82
CA THR A 54 7.28 11.22 -1.46
C THR A 54 7.72 9.78 -1.76
N GLN A 55 7.20 8.81 -1.01
CA GLN A 55 7.56 7.40 -1.12
C GLN A 55 6.36 6.57 -1.59
N ILE A 56 6.39 6.12 -2.85
CA ILE A 56 5.34 5.25 -3.40
C ILE A 56 5.43 3.90 -2.69
N TRP A 57 4.35 3.44 -2.07
CA TRP A 57 4.34 2.12 -1.46
C TRP A 57 4.17 1.05 -2.54
N GLY A 58 5.11 0.12 -2.63
CA GLY A 58 5.07 -1.04 -3.52
C GLY A 58 5.89 -2.19 -2.97
N ASP A 59 6.58 -2.93 -3.84
CA ASP A 59 7.36 -4.13 -3.51
C ASP A 59 8.89 -3.93 -3.53
N GLY A 60 9.34 -2.70 -3.81
CA GLY A 60 10.76 -2.36 -4.01
C GLY A 60 11.18 -2.26 -5.48
N THR A 61 10.32 -2.64 -6.43
CA THR A 61 10.57 -2.53 -7.86
C THR A 61 9.96 -1.25 -8.44
N GLY A 62 10.40 -0.84 -9.64
CA GLY A 62 9.82 0.32 -10.34
C GLY A 62 9.93 1.65 -9.59
N GLY A 63 10.94 1.80 -8.72
CA GLY A 63 11.12 2.98 -7.86
C GLY A 63 10.15 3.06 -6.68
N SER A 64 9.46 1.97 -6.36
CA SER A 64 8.60 1.88 -5.18
C SER A 64 9.38 1.52 -3.93
N THR A 65 8.76 1.79 -2.79
CA THR A 65 9.29 1.58 -1.45
C THR A 65 8.50 0.47 -0.77
N ARG A 66 9.23 -0.50 -0.24
CA ARG A 66 8.73 -1.55 0.64
C ARG A 66 8.66 -1.07 2.07
N VAL A 67 7.68 -1.56 2.83
CA VAL A 67 7.54 -1.26 4.26
C VAL A 67 7.96 -2.47 5.07
N THR A 68 9.11 -2.38 5.73
CA THR A 68 9.57 -3.39 6.70
C THR A 68 9.45 -2.84 8.13
N ARG A 69 9.07 -3.72 9.05
CA ARG A 69 8.87 -3.43 10.46
C ARG A 69 9.58 -4.47 11.28
N ASN A 70 10.42 -4.00 12.19
CA ASN A 70 11.04 -4.83 13.20
C ASN A 70 10.32 -4.60 14.52
N PHE A 71 10.18 -5.64 15.32
CA PHE A 71 9.56 -5.54 16.62
C PHE A 71 10.28 -6.42 17.63
N ALA A 72 10.17 -6.03 18.90
CA ALA A 72 10.53 -6.85 20.05
C ALA A 72 9.32 -6.88 20.99
N ALA A 73 8.78 -8.06 21.24
CA ALA A 73 7.59 -8.27 22.04
C ALA A 73 7.57 -9.70 22.62
N LEU A 74 6.85 -9.89 23.72
CA LEU A 74 6.79 -11.17 24.43
C LEU A 74 5.63 -12.06 23.98
N LEU A 75 4.42 -11.47 23.87
CA LEU A 75 3.18 -12.22 23.65
C LEU A 75 2.44 -11.74 22.39
N ASN A 76 2.39 -10.43 22.20
CA ASN A 76 1.66 -9.82 21.08
C ASN A 76 2.35 -8.54 20.63
N PHE A 77 2.23 -8.27 19.34
CA PHE A 77 2.66 -7.02 18.73
C PHE A 77 1.61 -6.60 17.69
N THR A 78 1.25 -5.31 17.69
CA THR A 78 0.34 -4.74 16.71
C THR A 78 1.00 -3.51 16.11
N ASP A 79 1.09 -3.47 14.78
CA ASP A 79 1.50 -2.26 14.06
C ASP A 79 0.41 -1.81 13.11
N THR A 80 0.22 -0.49 13.06
CA THR A 80 -0.76 0.17 12.20
C THR A 80 -0.02 1.11 11.26
N MET A 81 0.00 0.75 9.99
CA MET A 81 0.61 1.55 8.92
C MET A 81 -0.47 2.37 8.21
N THR A 82 -0.26 3.68 8.11
CA THR A 82 -1.17 4.55 7.34
C THR A 82 -0.78 4.54 5.87
N VAL A 83 -1.76 4.29 5.00
CA VAL A 83 -1.64 4.39 3.55
C VAL A 83 -2.16 5.76 3.12
N TYR A 84 -1.33 6.55 2.44
CA TYR A 84 -1.74 7.86 1.92
C TYR A 84 -2.04 7.75 0.43
N ALA A 85 -3.30 7.99 0.04
CA ALA A 85 -3.70 7.95 -1.37
C ALA A 85 -3.72 9.34 -1.99
N ARG A 86 -3.37 9.42 -3.28
CA ARG A 86 -3.51 10.62 -4.12
C ARG A 86 -4.18 10.31 -5.44
N LEU A 87 -5.19 11.11 -5.76
CA LEU A 87 -5.83 11.17 -7.05
C LEU A 87 -5.58 12.59 -7.61
N PRO A 88 -4.73 12.76 -8.63
CA PRO A 88 -4.51 14.08 -9.23
C PRO A 88 -5.82 14.67 -9.79
N ALA A 89 -6.00 15.98 -9.63
CA ALA A 89 -7.14 16.69 -10.17
C ALA A 89 -7.05 16.83 -11.70
N ARG A 90 -8.18 17.21 -12.34
CA ARG A 90 -8.28 17.53 -13.78
C ARG A 90 -7.98 16.36 -14.73
N GLN A 91 -8.35 15.15 -14.33
CA GLN A 91 -8.35 14.01 -15.24
C GLN A 91 -9.66 14.01 -16.04
N ASN A 92 -9.55 14.18 -17.36
CA ASN A 92 -10.71 14.30 -18.24
C ASN A 92 -11.28 12.91 -18.60
N VAL A 93 -12.19 12.41 -17.76
CA VAL A 93 -12.85 11.11 -17.93
C VAL A 93 -14.33 11.21 -17.60
N SER A 94 -15.13 10.21 -18.01
CA SER A 94 -16.56 10.22 -17.70
C SER A 94 -16.84 10.14 -16.21
N ALA A 95 -17.94 10.75 -15.76
CA ALA A 95 -18.40 10.62 -14.39
C ALA A 95 -18.84 9.18 -14.10
N GLY A 96 -18.49 8.67 -12.91
CA GLY A 96 -18.89 7.35 -12.45
C GLY A 96 -17.91 6.77 -11.43
N SER A 97 -18.19 5.55 -11.00
CA SER A 97 -17.34 4.80 -10.07
C SER A 97 -16.20 4.12 -10.81
N TYR A 98 -14.98 4.35 -10.33
CA TYR A 98 -13.75 3.70 -10.79
C TYR A 98 -13.18 2.85 -9.66
N SER A 99 -12.65 1.68 -9.98
CA SER A 99 -12.08 0.78 -8.99
C SER A 99 -10.77 0.16 -9.48
N ASP A 100 -9.93 -0.25 -8.52
CA ASP A 100 -8.76 -1.10 -8.75
C ASP A 100 -8.69 -2.12 -7.59
N THR A 101 -8.14 -3.29 -7.86
CA THR A 101 -7.96 -4.35 -6.88
C THR A 101 -6.49 -4.43 -6.48
N MET A 102 -6.22 -4.21 -5.20
CA MET A 102 -4.88 -4.24 -4.63
C MET A 102 -4.63 -5.55 -3.90
N ILE A 103 -3.48 -6.18 -4.16
CA ILE A 103 -3.00 -7.32 -3.39
C ILE A 103 -2.04 -6.79 -2.34
N VAL A 104 -2.25 -7.19 -1.08
CA VAL A 104 -1.37 -6.88 0.04
C VAL A 104 -0.64 -8.16 0.40
N THR A 105 0.68 -8.17 0.28
CA THR A 105 1.53 -9.31 0.61
C THR A 105 2.25 -9.03 1.90
N VAL A 106 2.08 -9.91 2.90
CA VAL A 106 2.79 -9.86 4.17
C VAL A 106 3.78 -11.02 4.24
N THR A 107 5.05 -10.71 4.48
CA THR A 107 6.14 -11.70 4.64
C THR A 107 6.77 -11.51 6.01
N TYR A 108 6.93 -12.59 6.79
CA TYR A 108 7.39 -12.58 8.19
C TYR A 108 8.28 -13.79 8.49
#